data_AF-A0A2N3WQD0-F1
#
_entry.id   AF-A0A2N3WQD0-F1
#
_cell.length_a   1.000
_cell.length_b   1.000
_cell.length_c   1.000
_cell.angle_alpha   90.00
_cell.angle_beta   90.00
_cell.angle_gamma   90.00
#
_symmetry.space_group_name_H-M   'P 1'
#
loop_
_entity.id
_entity.type
_entity.pdbx_description
1 polymer ?
#
loop_
_entity_poly.entity_id
_entity_poly.type
_entity_poly.pdbx_seq_one_letter_code
_entity_poly.pdbx_strand_id
1 'polypeptide(L)'
;MNRTDRLYALVEELRAVAPRTRTAAWLASRFEVSVRTVERDLGALREAGVPIWTETGRTGGYGLDRERTLPPLTLTPEEAIAITVALRSAAGSPFARAAESAARKVLARLPSDVRDAEQHLAARLHRVGEPEPPAVHSGLILTSLAARRVLRLSYVDGKGRETERDVEPLGLLWGPAGWYVLGWCRLRDAVRGFLLDRIRALALTGDRVERREVDLDAELARISARPLGE
;
A
#
# COMPACT_ATOMS: atom_id res chain seq x y z
N MET A 1 5.71 12.99 -30.27
CA MET A 1 5.84 12.89 -28.79
C MET A 1 5.93 11.42 -28.38
N ASN A 2 6.93 11.04 -27.57
CA ASN A 2 7.05 9.67 -27.03
C ASN A 2 5.89 9.41 -26.04
N ARG A 3 5.50 8.14 -25.88
CA ARG A 3 4.41 7.73 -24.98
C ARG A 3 4.66 8.15 -23.53
N THR A 4 5.90 8.03 -23.02
CA THR A 4 6.24 8.42 -21.65
C THR A 4 6.01 9.92 -21.41
N ASP A 5 6.47 10.77 -22.33
CA ASP A 5 6.27 12.22 -22.24
C ASP A 5 4.79 12.57 -22.30
N ARG A 6 4.02 11.87 -23.15
CA ARG A 6 2.56 12.05 -23.26
C ARG A 6 1.83 11.66 -21.98
N LEU A 7 2.21 10.55 -21.36
CA LEU A 7 1.62 10.10 -20.09
C LEU A 7 1.86 11.13 -18.99
N TYR A 8 3.09 11.67 -18.90
CA TYR A 8 3.40 12.74 -17.96
C TYR A 8 2.58 14.01 -18.24
N ALA A 9 2.55 14.45 -19.50
CA ALA A 9 1.82 15.66 -19.89
C ALA A 9 0.30 15.54 -19.68
N LEU A 10 -0.28 14.36 -19.88
CA LEU A 10 -1.68 14.07 -19.57
C LEU A 10 -1.97 14.27 -18.07
N VAL A 11 -1.11 13.77 -17.19
CA VAL A 11 -1.27 13.93 -15.73
C VAL A 11 -1.17 15.39 -15.33
N GLU A 12 -0.20 16.14 -15.85
CA GLU A 12 -0.05 17.57 -15.52
C GLU A 12 -1.22 18.41 -16.03
N GLU A 13 -1.76 18.13 -17.23
CA GLU A 13 -2.95 18.81 -17.73
C GLU A 13 -4.16 18.55 -16.82
N LEU A 14 -4.43 17.29 -16.47
CA LEU A 14 -5.53 16.95 -15.57
C LEU A 14 -5.35 17.56 -14.17
N ARG A 15 -4.11 17.71 -13.71
CA ARG A 15 -3.78 18.36 -12.42
C ARG A 15 -4.03 19.87 -12.48
N ALA A 16 -3.64 20.53 -13.57
CA ALA A 16 -3.79 21.96 -13.73
C ALA A 16 -5.26 22.41 -13.71
N VAL A 17 -6.18 21.56 -14.21
CA VAL A 17 -7.60 21.90 -14.24
C VAL A 17 -8.41 21.38 -13.05
N ALA A 18 -7.84 20.50 -12.22
CA ALA A 18 -8.54 19.88 -11.09
C ALA A 18 -9.24 20.94 -10.21
N PRO A 19 -10.52 20.74 -9.84
CA PRO A 19 -11.31 19.52 -9.95
C PRO A 19 -12.09 19.40 -11.27
N ARG A 20 -11.87 20.30 -12.24
CA ARG A 20 -12.56 20.27 -13.53
C ARG A 20 -12.03 19.14 -14.40
N THR A 21 -12.82 18.75 -15.40
CA THR A 21 -12.52 17.65 -16.32
C THR A 21 -12.06 18.13 -17.70
N ARG A 22 -11.39 17.25 -18.44
CA ARG A 22 -11.13 17.39 -19.88
C ARG A 22 -11.75 16.23 -20.65
N THR A 23 -12.39 16.52 -21.77
CA THR A 23 -12.94 15.47 -22.64
C THR A 23 -11.83 14.71 -23.35
N ALA A 24 -12.09 13.46 -23.72
CA ALA A 24 -11.15 12.64 -24.51
C ALA A 24 -10.75 13.34 -25.81
N ALA A 25 -11.73 13.98 -26.48
CA ALA A 25 -11.54 14.73 -27.71
C ALA A 25 -10.65 15.96 -27.53
N TRP A 26 -10.82 16.70 -26.42
CA TRP A 26 -9.97 17.85 -26.12
C TRP A 26 -8.52 17.43 -25.87
N LEU A 27 -8.32 16.38 -25.08
CA LEU A 27 -6.99 15.82 -24.82
C LEU A 27 -6.34 15.30 -26.11
N ALA A 28 -7.11 14.62 -26.95
CA ALA A 28 -6.67 14.10 -28.25
C ALA A 28 -6.18 15.24 -29.16
N SER A 29 -6.95 16.32 -29.25
CA SER A 29 -6.56 17.50 -30.01
C SER A 29 -5.32 18.19 -29.41
N ARG A 30 -5.27 18.34 -28.07
CA ARG A 30 -4.19 19.04 -27.37
C ARG A 30 -2.84 18.33 -27.49
N PHE A 31 -2.86 16.99 -27.52
CA PHE A 31 -1.68 16.14 -27.58
C PHE A 31 -1.42 15.54 -28.97
N GLU A 32 -2.20 15.97 -29.98
CA GLU A 32 -2.08 15.56 -31.38
C GLU A 32 -2.09 14.04 -31.58
N VAL A 33 -3.01 13.36 -30.89
CA VAL A 33 -3.19 11.90 -30.96
C VAL A 33 -4.66 11.53 -31.13
N SER A 34 -4.93 10.27 -31.48
CA SER A 34 -6.32 9.79 -31.53
C SER A 34 -6.97 9.71 -30.14
N VAL A 35 -8.29 9.84 -30.09
CA VAL A 35 -9.09 9.61 -28.86
C VAL A 35 -8.80 8.23 -28.26
N ARG A 36 -8.74 7.20 -29.10
CA ARG A 36 -8.40 5.83 -28.67
C ARG A 36 -7.02 5.74 -28.02
N THR A 37 -6.06 6.55 -28.45
CA THR A 37 -4.72 6.62 -27.84
C THR A 37 -4.81 7.26 -26.45
N VAL A 38 -5.55 8.37 -26.33
CA VAL A 38 -5.78 9.03 -25.03
C VAL A 38 -6.46 8.09 -24.05
N GLU A 39 -7.55 7.43 -24.45
CA GLU A 39 -8.28 6.50 -23.59
C GLU A 39 -7.40 5.33 -23.12
N ARG A 40 -6.57 4.78 -24.01
CA ARG A 40 -5.60 3.73 -23.66
C ARG A 40 -4.55 4.23 -22.67
N ASP A 41 -4.05 5.45 -22.86
CA ASP A 41 -3.05 6.04 -21.98
C ASP A 41 -3.65 6.41 -20.61
N LEU A 42 -4.88 6.93 -20.57
CA LEU A 42 -5.62 7.16 -19.32
C LEU A 42 -5.91 5.84 -18.58
N GLY A 43 -6.22 4.76 -19.31
CA GLY A 43 -6.33 3.42 -18.74
C GLY A 43 -5.02 2.95 -18.10
N ALA A 44 -3.91 3.10 -18.80
CA ALA A 44 -2.59 2.76 -18.27
C ALA A 44 -2.21 3.61 -17.04
N LEU A 45 -2.57 4.90 -17.01
CA LEU A 45 -2.36 5.77 -15.85
C LEU A 45 -3.19 5.33 -14.64
N ARG A 46 -4.44 4.89 -14.85
CA ARG A 46 -5.29 4.34 -13.79
C ARG A 46 -4.71 3.04 -13.24
N GLU A 47 -4.25 2.14 -14.11
CA GLU A 47 -3.54 0.91 -13.72
C GLU A 47 -2.25 1.22 -12.93
N ALA A 48 -1.57 2.32 -13.27
CA ALA A 48 -0.40 2.82 -12.54
C ALA A 48 -0.74 3.57 -11.23
N GLY A 49 -2.02 3.68 -10.87
CA GLY A 49 -2.46 4.27 -9.60
C GLY A 49 -2.65 5.78 -9.62
N VAL A 50 -2.69 6.41 -10.80
CA VAL A 50 -3.10 7.81 -10.91
C VAL A 50 -4.61 7.90 -10.67
N PRO A 51 -5.09 8.74 -9.73
CA PRO A 51 -6.50 8.77 -9.34
C PRO A 51 -7.34 9.56 -10.35
N ILE A 52 -7.48 9.01 -11.56
CA ILE A 52 -8.30 9.58 -12.62
C ILE A 52 -9.73 9.06 -12.46
N TRP A 53 -10.67 9.97 -12.28
CA TRP A 53 -12.11 9.67 -12.33
C TRP A 53 -12.68 10.07 -13.69
N THR A 54 -13.88 9.58 -13.97
CA THR A 54 -14.57 9.82 -15.24
C THR A 54 -15.99 10.27 -14.96
N GLU A 55 -16.38 11.40 -15.52
CA GLU A 55 -17.75 11.86 -15.56
C GLU A 55 -18.43 11.32 -16.82
N THR A 56 -19.60 10.69 -16.70
CA THR A 56 -20.34 10.15 -17.85
C THR A 56 -21.41 11.15 -18.31
N GLY A 57 -21.68 11.21 -19.62
CA GLY A 57 -22.67 12.10 -20.22
C GLY A 57 -22.14 12.91 -21.40
N ARG A 58 -23.00 13.72 -22.04
CA ARG A 58 -22.71 14.50 -23.26
C ARG A 58 -21.59 15.54 -23.08
N THR A 59 -21.33 15.97 -21.85
CA THR A 59 -20.25 16.87 -21.44
C THR A 59 -19.21 16.18 -20.53
N GLY A 60 -19.26 14.84 -20.45
CA GLY A 60 -18.40 14.05 -19.59
C GLY A 60 -16.92 14.13 -19.97
N GLY A 61 -16.04 13.87 -19.00
CA GLY A 61 -14.60 13.97 -19.19
C GLY A 61 -13.81 13.28 -18.09
N TYR A 62 -12.49 13.39 -18.19
CA TYR A 62 -11.55 12.85 -17.23
C TYR A 62 -11.06 13.95 -16.31
N GLY A 63 -11.00 13.67 -15.01
CA GLY A 63 -10.45 14.57 -14.01
C GLY A 63 -9.54 13.82 -13.05
N LEU A 64 -8.70 14.55 -12.31
CA LEU A 64 -8.03 13.99 -11.14
C LEU A 64 -8.91 14.15 -9.91
N ASP A 65 -9.02 13.06 -9.16
CA ASP A 65 -9.82 13.00 -7.94
C ASP A 65 -9.02 13.70 -6.84
N ARG A 66 -9.47 14.90 -6.45
CA ARG A 66 -8.84 15.68 -5.39
C ARG A 66 -8.85 14.95 -4.05
N GLU A 67 -9.81 14.06 -3.81
CA GLU A 67 -9.94 13.31 -2.55
C GLU A 67 -8.95 12.13 -2.48
N ARG A 68 -8.37 11.73 -3.63
CA ARG A 68 -7.38 10.65 -3.72
C ARG A 68 -5.96 11.13 -4.05
N THR A 69 -5.77 12.43 -4.25
CA THR A 69 -4.45 13.07 -4.29
C THR A 69 -4.17 13.78 -2.98
N LEU A 70 -3.02 13.52 -2.37
CA LEU A 70 -2.56 14.32 -1.24
C LEU A 70 -2.42 15.79 -1.72
N PRO A 71 -3.10 16.76 -1.08
CA PRO A 71 -2.90 18.17 -1.40
C PRO A 71 -1.44 18.56 -1.14
N PRO A 72 -0.95 19.69 -1.69
CA PRO A 72 0.38 20.20 -1.37
C PRO A 72 0.56 20.29 0.15
N LEU A 73 1.56 19.59 0.67
CA LEU A 73 1.95 19.66 2.07
C LEU A 73 3.23 20.49 2.18
N THR A 74 3.23 21.42 3.12
CA THR A 74 4.47 22.05 3.60
C THR A 74 5.03 21.14 4.68
N LEU A 75 6.22 20.60 4.46
CA LEU A 75 6.97 19.85 5.47
C LEU A 75 8.19 20.67 5.86
N THR A 76 8.51 20.73 7.16
CA THR A 76 9.83 21.21 7.58
C THR A 76 10.91 20.19 7.18
N PRO A 77 12.19 20.59 7.10
CA PRO A 77 13.29 19.67 6.90
C PRO A 77 13.29 18.49 7.88
N GLU A 78 13.00 18.75 9.16
CA GLU A 78 12.95 17.75 10.23
C GLU A 78 11.78 16.76 10.03
N GLU A 79 10.59 17.25 9.67
CA GLU A 79 9.43 16.42 9.36
C GLU A 79 9.70 15.51 8.15
N ALA A 80 10.34 16.05 7.12
CA ALA A 80 10.72 15.30 5.93
C ALA A 80 11.70 14.16 6.24
N ILE A 81 12.71 14.43 7.07
CA ILE A 81 13.66 13.42 7.55
C ILE A 81 12.93 12.36 8.39
N ALA A 82 12.10 12.77 9.34
CA ALA A 82 11.36 11.86 10.22
C ALA A 82 10.45 10.91 9.42
N ILE A 83 9.68 11.44 8.47
CA ILE A 83 8.82 10.65 7.58
C ILE A 83 9.66 9.67 6.76
N THR A 84 10.76 10.13 6.16
CA THR A 84 11.57 9.27 5.29
C THR A 84 12.23 8.15 6.08
N VAL A 85 12.75 8.43 7.28
CA VAL A 85 13.31 7.41 8.20
C VAL A 85 12.23 6.41 8.63
N ALA A 86 11.03 6.88 8.98
CA ALA A 86 9.92 6.00 9.37
C ALA A 86 9.51 5.07 8.21
N LEU A 87 9.42 5.59 6.99
CA LEU A 87 9.09 4.81 5.80
C LEU A 87 10.17 3.76 5.47
N ARG A 88 11.45 4.12 5.57
CA ARG A 88 12.57 3.16 5.42
C ARG A 88 12.57 2.10 6.52
N SER A 89 12.10 2.45 7.72
CA SER A 89 11.98 1.54 8.85
C SER A 89 10.86 0.51 8.66
N ALA A 90 9.86 0.78 7.81
CA ALA A 90 8.77 -0.13 7.52
C ALA A 90 9.15 -1.37 6.67
N ALA A 91 10.42 -1.53 6.29
CA ALA A 91 10.85 -2.77 5.62
C ALA A 91 10.62 -3.99 6.52
N GLY A 92 10.09 -5.08 5.96
CA GLY A 92 9.60 -6.26 6.70
C GLY A 92 8.13 -6.19 7.10
N SER A 93 7.48 -5.02 7.02
CA SER A 93 6.05 -4.90 7.27
C SER A 93 5.19 -5.31 6.06
N PRO A 94 3.88 -5.55 6.27
CA PRO A 94 2.90 -5.65 5.19
C PRO A 94 2.86 -4.44 4.25
N PHE A 95 3.41 -3.30 4.67
CA PHE A 95 3.37 -2.05 3.94
C PHE A 95 4.69 -1.69 3.25
N ALA A 96 5.72 -2.55 3.33
CA ALA A 96 7.08 -2.24 2.87
C ALA A 96 7.14 -1.64 1.44
N ARG A 97 6.45 -2.26 0.47
CA ARG A 97 6.41 -1.76 -0.93
C ARG A 97 5.72 -0.41 -1.06
N ALA A 98 4.62 -0.20 -0.31
CA ALA A 98 3.92 1.08 -0.30
C ALA A 98 4.79 2.16 0.37
N ALA A 99 5.49 1.81 1.46
CA ALA A 99 6.40 2.69 2.16
C ALA A 99 7.59 3.11 1.29
N GLU A 100 8.18 2.18 0.53
CA GLU A 100 9.25 2.47 -0.43
C GLU A 100 8.75 3.41 -1.56
N SER A 101 7.55 3.18 -2.08
CA SER A 101 6.93 4.07 -3.07
C SER A 101 6.69 5.48 -2.49
N ALA A 102 6.18 5.56 -1.27
CA ALA A 102 5.93 6.82 -0.58
C ALA A 102 7.23 7.58 -0.31
N ALA A 103 8.28 6.89 0.17
CA ALA A 103 9.59 7.50 0.45
C ALA A 103 10.17 8.16 -0.80
N ARG A 104 10.12 7.48 -1.95
CA ARG A 104 10.54 8.07 -3.24
C ARG A 104 9.74 9.32 -3.61
N LYS A 105 8.42 9.32 -3.39
CA LYS A 105 7.55 10.47 -3.70
C LYS A 105 7.82 11.66 -2.77
N VAL A 106 8.12 11.41 -1.50
CA VAL A 106 8.49 12.44 -0.53
C VAL A 106 9.85 13.03 -0.90
N LEU A 107 10.87 12.17 -1.04
CA LEU A 107 12.23 12.58 -1.39
C LEU A 107 12.29 13.39 -2.69
N ALA A 108 11.52 13.04 -3.71
CA ALA A 108 11.47 13.76 -4.97
C ALA A 108 10.94 15.21 -4.86
N ARG A 109 10.22 15.55 -3.78
CA ARG A 109 9.63 16.89 -3.57
C ARG A 109 10.39 17.77 -2.61
N LEU A 110 11.37 17.24 -1.89
CA LEU A 110 12.16 18.03 -0.94
C LEU A 110 13.06 19.05 -1.66
N PRO A 111 13.55 20.09 -0.99
CA PRO A 111 14.69 20.88 -1.46
C PRO A 111 15.99 20.03 -1.52
N SER A 112 16.99 20.47 -2.29
CA SER A 112 18.25 19.71 -2.45
C SER A 112 19.05 19.61 -1.15
N ASP A 113 19.12 20.69 -0.39
CA ASP A 113 19.77 20.75 0.94
C ASP A 113 19.14 19.77 1.93
N VAL A 114 17.81 19.66 1.95
CA VAL A 114 17.10 18.70 2.83
C VAL A 114 17.32 17.26 2.36
N ARG A 115 17.34 17.01 1.04
CA ARG A 115 17.68 15.68 0.50
C ARG A 115 19.09 15.24 0.88
N ASP A 116 20.07 16.12 0.76
CA ASP A 116 21.45 15.81 1.05
C ASP A 116 21.65 15.51 2.55
N ALA A 117 21.00 16.30 3.41
CA ALA A 117 20.96 16.06 4.86
C ALA A 117 20.31 14.71 5.22
N GLU A 118 19.18 14.37 4.58
CA GLU A 118 18.51 13.08 4.76
C GLU A 118 19.40 11.92 4.31
N GLN A 119 20.03 12.01 3.14
CA GLN A 119 20.90 10.96 2.61
C GLN A 119 22.12 10.73 3.52
N HIS A 120 22.73 11.80 4.00
CA HIS A 120 23.88 11.74 4.91
C HIS A 120 23.51 11.12 6.26
N LEU A 121 22.35 11.48 6.82
CA LEU A 121 21.86 10.86 8.05
C LEU A 121 21.49 9.39 7.83
N ALA A 122 20.77 9.08 6.75
CA ALA A 122 20.34 7.72 6.44
C ALA A 122 21.52 6.77 6.21
N ALA A 123 22.64 7.25 5.66
CA ALA A 123 23.88 6.48 5.52
C ALA A 123 24.51 6.07 6.87
N ARG A 124 24.15 6.74 7.96
CA ARG A 124 24.60 6.46 9.34
C ARG A 124 23.58 5.66 10.15
N LEU A 125 22.39 5.43 9.59
CA LEU A 125 21.36 4.63 10.23
C LEU A 125 21.54 3.17 9.84
N HIS A 126 21.88 2.35 10.82
CA HIS A 126 22.01 0.90 10.64
C HIS A 126 20.85 0.20 11.33
N ARG A 127 20.23 -0.72 10.60
CA ARG A 127 19.27 -1.66 11.19
C ARG A 127 20.05 -2.79 11.85
N VAL A 128 19.70 -3.11 13.09
CA VAL A 128 20.22 -4.28 13.81
C VAL A 128 19.22 -5.44 13.63
N GLY A 129 19.70 -6.60 13.20
CA GLY A 129 18.89 -7.79 12.89
C GLY A 129 18.75 -8.07 11.38
N GLU A 130 18.39 -9.30 11.02
CA GLU A 130 18.18 -9.72 9.63
C GLU A 130 16.81 -9.25 9.09
N PRO A 131 16.68 -8.96 7.78
CA PRO A 131 15.38 -8.65 7.19
C PRO A 131 14.44 -9.87 7.22
N GLU A 132 13.32 -9.68 7.93
CA GLU A 132 12.07 -10.46 7.99
C GLU A 132 11.45 -10.71 6.57
N PRO A 133 10.47 -11.63 6.43
CA PRO A 133 10.17 -12.52 5.29
C PRO A 133 9.80 -11.77 4.00
N PRO A 134 9.80 -12.46 2.84
CA PRO A 134 9.68 -11.80 1.55
C PRO A 134 8.43 -10.90 1.47
N ALA A 135 8.64 -9.66 1.00
CA ALA A 135 7.60 -8.67 0.68
C ALA A 135 6.46 -9.20 -0.22
N VAL A 136 6.67 -10.37 -0.84
CA VAL A 136 5.67 -11.14 -1.58
C VAL A 136 4.49 -11.55 -0.69
N HIS A 137 4.70 -11.83 0.60
CA HIS A 137 3.62 -12.21 1.51
C HIS A 137 2.73 -11.01 1.90
N SER A 138 3.33 -9.84 2.04
CA SER A 138 2.68 -8.59 2.43
C SER A 138 1.46 -8.22 1.58
N GLY A 139 1.60 -8.32 0.24
CA GLY A 139 0.52 -7.98 -0.69
C GLY A 139 -0.67 -8.95 -0.60
N LEU A 140 -0.40 -10.24 -0.43
CA LEU A 140 -1.44 -11.28 -0.30
C LEU A 140 -2.21 -11.12 1.02
N ILE A 141 -1.53 -10.79 2.12
CA ILE A 141 -2.16 -10.53 3.43
C ILE A 141 -3.09 -9.32 3.35
N LEU A 142 -2.64 -8.20 2.80
CA LEU A 142 -3.49 -7.01 2.66
C LEU A 142 -4.68 -7.28 1.72
N THR A 143 -4.45 -8.02 0.64
CA THR A 143 -5.51 -8.42 -0.29
C THR A 143 -6.53 -9.34 0.39
N SER A 144 -6.09 -10.28 1.23
CA SER A 144 -6.99 -11.20 1.91
C SER A 144 -7.86 -10.51 2.96
N LEU A 145 -7.29 -9.54 3.69
CA LEU A 145 -8.02 -8.68 4.63
C LEU A 145 -9.08 -7.85 3.90
N ALA A 146 -8.70 -7.16 2.82
CA ALA A 146 -9.61 -6.31 2.04
C ALA A 146 -10.72 -7.11 1.35
N ALA A 147 -10.38 -8.28 0.78
CA ALA A 147 -11.31 -9.12 0.03
C ALA A 147 -12.01 -10.20 0.89
N ARG A 148 -11.70 -10.28 2.18
CA ARG A 148 -12.17 -11.31 3.13
C ARG A 148 -11.98 -12.74 2.61
N ARG A 149 -10.77 -13.04 2.16
CA ARG A 149 -10.40 -14.36 1.62
C ARG A 149 -9.55 -15.15 2.60
N VAL A 150 -9.72 -16.46 2.63
CA VAL A 150 -8.90 -17.34 3.47
C VAL A 150 -7.48 -17.36 2.94
N LEU A 151 -6.52 -17.24 3.84
CA LEU A 151 -5.10 -17.44 3.59
C LEU A 151 -4.71 -18.87 3.92
N ARG A 152 -4.02 -19.54 3.00
CA ARG A 152 -3.30 -20.78 3.28
C ARG A 152 -1.86 -20.46 3.60
N LEU A 153 -1.40 -20.90 4.78
CA LEU A 153 -0.07 -20.66 5.32
C LEU A 153 0.68 -21.99 5.45
N SER A 154 1.93 -22.06 5.00
CA SER A 154 2.91 -22.92 5.67
C SER A 154 3.54 -22.13 6.81
N TYR A 155 3.35 -22.62 8.04
CA TYR A 155 3.74 -21.93 9.27
C TYR A 155 4.59 -22.80 10.17
N VAL A 156 5.73 -22.26 10.60
CA VAL A 156 6.64 -22.91 11.56
C VAL A 156 6.38 -22.35 12.95
N ASP A 157 5.95 -23.20 13.88
CA ASP A 157 5.71 -22.77 15.26
C ASP A 157 7.03 -22.49 16.02
N GLY A 158 6.91 -21.95 17.25
CA GLY A 158 8.10 -21.64 18.07
C GLY A 158 8.93 -22.85 18.51
N LYS A 159 8.45 -24.08 18.24
CA LYS A 159 9.16 -25.33 18.49
C LYS A 159 9.74 -25.93 17.21
N GLY A 160 9.69 -25.19 16.09
CA GLY A 160 10.20 -25.63 14.80
C GLY A 160 9.26 -26.56 14.02
N ARG A 161 8.02 -26.79 14.48
CA ARG A 161 7.10 -27.67 13.75
C ARG A 161 6.45 -26.90 12.62
N GLU A 162 6.67 -27.38 11.40
CA GLU A 162 6.00 -26.87 10.21
C GLU A 162 4.60 -27.45 10.06
N THR A 163 3.67 -26.59 9.71
CA THR A 163 2.27 -26.96 9.62
C THR A 163 1.52 -26.12 8.61
N GLU A 164 0.57 -26.74 7.90
CA GLU A 164 -0.33 -26.01 7.00
C GLU A 164 -1.55 -25.48 7.76
N ARG A 165 -1.98 -24.25 7.44
CA ARG A 165 -3.08 -23.55 8.14
C ARG A 165 -3.93 -22.78 7.15
N ASP A 166 -5.23 -23.03 7.15
CA ASP A 166 -6.21 -22.15 6.55
C ASP A 166 -6.70 -21.14 7.60
N VAL A 167 -6.47 -19.86 7.32
CA VAL A 167 -6.68 -18.75 8.25
C VAL A 167 -7.61 -17.71 7.64
N GLU A 168 -8.68 -17.41 8.37
CA GLU A 168 -9.61 -16.35 8.02
C GLU A 168 -9.08 -15.04 8.62
N PRO A 169 -8.62 -14.08 7.80
CA PRO A 169 -7.92 -12.92 8.32
C PRO A 169 -8.89 -11.95 9.00
N LEU A 170 -8.54 -11.52 10.22
CA LEU A 170 -9.31 -10.61 11.06
C LEU A 170 -8.62 -9.24 11.21
N GLY A 171 -7.30 -9.20 11.14
CA GLY A 171 -6.55 -7.96 11.24
C GLY A 171 -5.03 -8.16 11.18
N LEU A 172 -4.32 -7.06 11.39
CA LEU A 172 -2.87 -7.04 11.59
C LEU A 172 -2.57 -6.57 13.00
N LEU A 173 -1.53 -7.16 13.59
CA LEU A 173 -0.96 -6.71 14.86
C LEU A 173 0.52 -6.41 14.64
N TRP A 174 1.04 -5.47 15.42
CA TRP A 174 2.46 -5.21 15.49
C TRP A 174 2.91 -5.24 16.95
N GLY A 175 4.02 -5.91 17.22
CA GLY A 175 4.55 -6.08 18.57
C GLY A 175 6.07 -6.25 18.57
N PRO A 176 6.66 -6.58 19.74
CA PRO A 176 8.12 -6.61 19.91
C PRO A 176 8.86 -7.58 18.99
N ALA A 177 8.20 -8.66 18.56
CA ALA A 177 8.79 -9.67 17.68
C ALA A 177 8.42 -9.47 16.20
N GLY A 178 7.80 -8.34 15.83
CA GLY A 178 7.43 -8.03 14.45
C GLY A 178 5.91 -7.98 14.22
N TRP A 179 5.54 -8.18 12.96
CA TRP A 179 4.15 -8.14 12.51
C TRP A 179 3.46 -9.51 12.63
N TYR A 180 2.16 -9.50 12.93
CA TYR A 180 1.33 -10.70 12.95
C TYR A 180 0.10 -10.53 12.07
N VAL A 181 -0.31 -11.61 11.41
CA VAL A 181 -1.69 -11.75 10.93
C VAL A 181 -2.54 -12.28 12.09
N LEU A 182 -3.54 -11.51 12.50
CA LEU A 182 -4.58 -12.00 13.39
C LEU A 182 -5.65 -12.67 12.55
N GLY A 183 -6.02 -13.89 12.89
CA GLY A 183 -7.06 -14.60 12.14
C GLY A 183 -7.66 -15.79 12.86
N TRP A 184 -8.82 -16.23 12.38
CA TRP A 184 -9.42 -17.49 12.80
C TRP A 184 -8.68 -18.65 12.15
N CYS A 185 -8.06 -19.50 12.97
CA CYS A 185 -7.36 -20.69 12.51
C CYS A 185 -8.34 -21.85 12.38
N ARG A 186 -8.70 -22.26 11.16
CA ARG A 186 -9.66 -23.36 10.93
C ARG A 186 -9.23 -24.67 11.56
N LEU A 187 -7.93 -24.97 11.57
CA LEU A 187 -7.43 -26.20 12.20
C LEU A 187 -7.57 -26.20 13.72
N ARG A 188 -7.43 -25.03 14.36
CA ARG A 188 -7.44 -24.91 15.83
C ARG A 188 -8.78 -24.43 16.38
N ASP A 189 -9.71 -24.12 15.48
CA ASP A 189 -11.02 -23.54 15.76
C ASP A 189 -10.94 -22.43 16.81
N ALA A 190 -10.01 -21.49 16.59
CA ALA A 190 -9.75 -20.39 17.52
C ALA A 190 -9.05 -19.21 16.83
N VAL A 191 -9.16 -18.02 17.43
CA VAL A 191 -8.39 -16.83 17.05
C VAL A 191 -6.91 -17.02 17.41
N ARG A 192 -6.02 -16.73 16.46
CA ARG A 192 -4.56 -16.85 16.63
C ARG A 192 -3.84 -15.71 15.92
N GLY A 193 -2.71 -15.29 16.49
CA GLY A 193 -1.73 -14.43 15.84
C GLY A 193 -0.64 -15.27 15.18
N PHE A 194 -0.36 -15.01 13.91
CA PHE A 194 0.67 -15.68 13.13
C PHE A 194 1.78 -14.68 12.81
N LEU A 195 2.97 -14.87 13.40
CA LEU A 195 4.11 -13.99 13.18
C LEU A 195 4.55 -14.11 11.72
N LEU A 196 4.71 -13.00 11.02
CA LEU A 196 4.99 -12.98 9.59
C LEU A 196 6.25 -13.77 9.25
N ASP A 197 7.31 -13.62 10.03
CA ASP A 197 8.60 -14.32 9.92
C ASP A 197 8.52 -15.83 9.91
N ARG A 198 7.49 -16.36 10.55
CA ARG A 198 7.28 -17.80 10.69
C ARG A 198 6.47 -18.37 9.54
N ILE A 199 6.01 -17.54 8.60
CA ILE A 199 5.31 -17.96 7.38
C ILE A 199 6.35 -18.28 6.29
N ARG A 200 6.44 -19.57 5.93
CA ARG A 200 7.35 -20.05 4.88
C ARG A 200 6.75 -19.93 3.49
N ALA A 201 5.45 -20.13 3.39
CA ALA A 201 4.70 -19.96 2.15
C ALA A 201 3.31 -19.41 2.45
N LEU A 202 2.78 -18.62 1.52
CA LEU A 202 1.48 -17.98 1.64
C LEU A 202 0.75 -18.05 0.30
N ALA A 203 -0.52 -18.44 0.33
CA ALA A 203 -1.41 -18.39 -0.83
C ALA A 203 -2.79 -17.84 -0.45
N LEU A 204 -3.37 -17.06 -1.38
CA LEU A 204 -4.79 -16.72 -1.34
C LEU A 204 -5.60 -17.91 -1.86
N THR A 205 -6.61 -18.31 -1.11
CA THR A 205 -7.55 -19.33 -1.57
C THR A 205 -8.70 -18.71 -2.38
N GLY A 206 -9.52 -19.57 -2.98
CA GLY A 206 -10.79 -19.17 -3.60
C GLY A 206 -11.89 -18.83 -2.60
N ASP A 207 -11.74 -19.27 -1.34
CA ASP A 207 -12.76 -19.15 -0.31
C ASP A 207 -12.89 -17.72 0.17
N ARG A 208 -14.11 -17.20 0.10
CA ARG A 208 -14.51 -15.99 0.83
C ARG A 208 -15.15 -16.40 2.15
N VAL A 209 -14.88 -15.62 3.18
CA VAL A 209 -15.47 -15.83 4.50
C VAL A 209 -16.47 -14.72 4.77
N GLU A 210 -17.69 -15.10 5.13
CA GLU A 210 -18.61 -14.16 5.76
C GLU A 210 -18.07 -13.78 7.15
N ARG A 211 -18.37 -12.56 7.60
CA ARG A 211 -17.79 -12.04 8.85
C ARG A 211 -18.14 -12.98 10.00
N ARG A 212 -17.13 -13.67 10.55
CA ARG A 212 -17.32 -14.50 11.74
C ARG A 212 -17.59 -13.59 12.93
N GLU A 213 -18.62 -13.90 13.70
CA GLU A 213 -18.87 -13.22 14.98
C GLU A 213 -17.88 -13.74 16.01
N VAL A 214 -16.80 -12.99 16.21
CA VAL A 214 -15.80 -13.20 17.25
C VAL A 214 -15.73 -11.93 18.08
N ASP A 215 -15.64 -12.09 19.40
CA ASP A 215 -15.35 -11.01 20.32
C ASP A 215 -13.88 -10.61 20.17
N LEU A 216 -13.63 -9.77 19.16
CA LEU A 216 -12.29 -9.31 18.81
C LEU A 216 -11.71 -8.46 19.92
N ASP A 217 -12.53 -7.70 20.64
CA ASP A 217 -12.08 -6.84 21.73
C ASP A 217 -11.58 -7.68 22.90
N ALA A 218 -12.28 -8.76 23.27
CA ALA A 218 -11.80 -9.71 24.27
C ALA A 218 -10.48 -10.39 23.84
N GLU A 219 -10.33 -10.77 22.56
CA GLU A 219 -9.10 -11.38 22.06
C GLU A 219 -7.92 -10.41 22.03
N LEU A 220 -8.15 -9.14 21.65
CA LEU A 220 -7.14 -8.08 21.67
C LEU A 220 -6.74 -7.74 23.10
N ALA A 221 -7.70 -7.68 24.03
CA ALA A 221 -7.43 -7.48 25.46
C ALA A 221 -6.61 -8.64 26.06
N ARG A 222 -6.90 -9.89 25.67
CA ARG A 222 -6.15 -11.09 26.12
C ARG A 222 -4.67 -11.04 25.77
N ILE A 223 -4.31 -10.36 24.69
CA ILE A 223 -2.92 -10.19 24.23
C ILE A 223 -2.37 -8.79 24.51
N SER A 224 -3.08 -7.97 25.28
CA SER A 224 -2.73 -6.59 25.60
C SER A 224 -2.42 -5.72 24.37
N ALA A 225 -3.09 -5.99 23.24
CA ALA A 225 -2.94 -5.19 22.03
C ALA A 225 -3.67 -3.85 22.20
N ARG A 226 -3.06 -2.76 21.71
CA ARG A 226 -3.67 -1.43 21.66
C ARG A 226 -3.77 -0.94 20.22
N PRO A 227 -4.79 -0.13 19.87
CA PRO A 227 -4.89 0.50 18.56
C PRO A 227 -3.70 1.42 18.30
N LEU A 228 -3.26 1.52 17.05
CA LEU A 228 -2.21 2.45 16.62
C LEU A 228 -2.69 3.91 16.47
N GLY A 229 -4.01 4.14 16.54
CA GLY A 229 -4.63 5.43 16.20
C GLY A 229 -5.24 6.19 17.37
N GLU A 230 -4.79 5.96 18.60
CA GLU A 230 -5.19 6.74 19.78
C GLU A 230 -4.38 8.03 19.92
#